data_AF-A0A2V1CYD1-F1
#
_entry.id   AF-A0A2V1CYD1-F1
#
_cell.length_a   1.000
_cell.length_b   1.000
_cell.length_c   1.000
_cell.angle_alpha   90.00
_cell.angle_beta   90.00
_cell.angle_gamma   90.00
#
_symmetry.space_group_name_H-M   'P 1'
#
loop_
_entity.id
_entity.type
_entity.pdbx_description
1 polymer ?
#
loop_
_entity_poly.entity_id
_entity_poly.type
_entity_poly.pdbx_seq_one_letter_code
_entity_poly.pdbx_strand_id
1 'polypeptide(L)'
;IECQRKRPWQQSDVTRRGLPCTAAFACTDYKVQGRTLAQVVLELQGTRTTNIGGRAVPSQCDPYSLYVQLSRCRSLDGIMLLSKVRERDFV
;
A
#
# COMPACT_ATOMS: atom_id res chain seq x y z
N ILE A 1 21.48 19.76 1.96
CA ILE A 1 20.49 20.49 2.78
C ILE A 1 21.20 20.91 4.05
N GLU A 2 21.50 22.20 4.21
CA GLU A 2 22.18 22.70 5.41
C GLU A 2 21.19 22.70 6.59
N CYS A 3 21.58 22.04 7.69
CA CYS A 3 20.75 21.99 8.89
C CYS A 3 20.77 23.37 9.57
N GLN A 4 19.63 24.07 9.57
CA GLN A 4 19.47 25.31 10.33
C GLN A 4 19.69 25.02 11.83
N ARG A 5 20.44 25.90 12.51
CA ARG A 5 20.89 25.69 13.89
C ARG A 5 19.69 25.76 14.86
N LYS A 6 19.46 24.69 15.63
CA LYS A 6 18.34 24.62 16.60
C LYS A 6 18.44 25.73 17.65
N ARG A 7 17.30 26.30 18.07
CA ARG A 7 17.25 27.25 19.19
C ARG A 7 17.46 26.53 20.54
N PRO A 8 17.98 27.18 21.59
CA PRO A 8 18.27 26.54 22.88
C PRO A 8 17.06 25.87 23.56
N TRP A 9 15.84 26.33 23.26
CA TRP A 9 14.58 25.79 23.81
C TRP A 9 13.84 24.86 22.84
N GLN A 10 14.34 24.67 21.62
CA GLN A 10 13.69 23.82 20.63
C GLN A 10 14.05 22.35 20.89
N GLN A 11 13.14 21.62 21.53
CA GLN A 11 13.32 20.20 21.84
C GLN A 11 13.18 19.29 20.61
N SER A 12 12.37 19.68 19.62
CA SER A 12 12.05 18.88 18.43
C SER A 12 12.26 19.68 17.15
N ASP A 13 12.80 19.05 16.10
CA ASP A 13 13.10 19.70 14.81
C ASP A 13 11.86 20.03 14.00
N VAL A 14 10.85 19.17 14.08
CA VAL A 14 9.59 19.31 13.37
C VAL A 14 8.47 18.81 14.29
N THR A 15 7.35 19.52 14.32
CA THR A 15 6.13 19.06 14.99
C THR A 15 4.97 19.05 14.01
N ARG A 16 4.11 18.03 14.09
CA ARG A 16 2.89 17.94 13.27
C ARG A 16 1.68 17.87 14.19
N ARG A 17 0.72 18.78 13.99
CA ARG A 17 -0.57 18.80 14.70
C ARG A 17 -1.70 18.52 13.71
N GLY A 18 -2.66 17.72 14.12
CA GLY A 18 -3.81 17.33 13.30
C GLY A 18 -4.58 16.19 13.95
N LEU A 19 -5.79 15.93 13.47
CA LEU A 19 -6.58 14.80 13.94
C LEU A 19 -5.86 13.48 13.58
N PRO A 20 -5.80 12.49 14.50
CA PRO A 20 -5.15 11.21 14.26
C PRO A 20 -6.04 10.28 13.42
N CYS A 21 -6.52 10.75 12.27
CA CYS A 21 -7.41 10.02 11.38
C CYS A 21 -6.98 10.15 9.92
N THR A 22 -7.42 9.21 9.09
CA THR A 22 -7.20 9.19 7.64
C THR A 22 -8.39 8.51 6.99
N ALA A 23 -8.73 8.87 5.75
CA ALA A 23 -9.71 8.12 4.99
C ALA A 23 -9.24 6.66 4.82
N ALA A 24 -10.15 5.71 5.01
CA ALA A 24 -9.81 4.29 5.10
C ALA A 24 -10.62 3.39 4.16
N PHE A 25 -11.32 3.95 3.16
CA PHE A 25 -12.03 3.18 2.13
C PHE A 25 -11.07 2.40 1.23
N ALA A 26 -9.92 3.00 0.90
CA ALA A 26 -8.81 2.34 0.25
C ALA A 26 -7.55 2.56 1.10
N CYS A 27 -6.79 1.49 1.31
CA CYS A 27 -5.57 1.53 2.11
C CYS A 27 -4.45 0.81 1.36
N THR A 28 -3.24 1.31 1.52
CA THR A 28 -2.06 0.56 1.10
C THR A 28 -1.91 -0.69 1.98
N ASP A 29 -1.31 -1.72 1.42
CA ASP A 29 -0.85 -2.93 2.10
C ASP A 29 -0.11 -2.61 3.42
N TYR A 30 0.81 -1.64 3.41
CA TYR A 30 1.51 -1.18 4.60
C TYR A 30 0.59 -0.65 5.72
N LYS A 31 -0.51 0.03 5.36
CA LYS A 31 -1.48 0.57 6.34
C LYS A 31 -2.43 -0.50 6.89
N VAL A 32 -2.67 -1.58 6.15
CA VAL A 32 -3.53 -2.69 6.57
C VAL A 32 -2.76 -3.85 7.20
N GLN A 33 -1.42 -3.83 7.13
CA GLN A 33 -0.58 -4.82 7.77
C GLN A 33 -0.91 -4.96 9.26
N GLY A 34 -1.04 -6.20 9.73
CA GLY A 34 -1.46 -6.53 11.09
C GLY A 34 -2.99 -6.55 11.32
N ARG A 35 -3.81 -6.09 10.36
CA ARG A 35 -5.28 -6.13 10.47
C ARG A 35 -5.86 -7.45 9.93
N THR A 36 -7.01 -7.86 10.47
CA THR A 36 -7.87 -8.88 9.87
C THR A 36 -9.15 -8.21 9.39
N LEU A 37 -9.52 -8.42 8.14
CA LEU A 37 -10.67 -7.83 7.47
C LEU A 37 -11.61 -8.96 7.00
N ALA A 38 -12.92 -8.76 7.15
CA ALA A 38 -13.91 -9.76 6.75
C ALA A 38 -14.09 -9.82 5.22
N GLN A 39 -13.97 -8.68 4.56
CA GLN A 39 -14.07 -8.53 3.11
C GLN A 39 -13.02 -7.55 2.63
N VAL A 40 -12.40 -7.85 1.50
CA VAL A 40 -11.37 -7.01 0.88
C VAL A 40 -11.52 -7.01 -0.64
N VAL A 41 -11.24 -5.85 -1.23
CA VAL A 41 -11.01 -5.73 -2.68
C VAL A 41 -9.51 -5.50 -2.87
N LEU A 42 -8.84 -6.36 -3.63
CA LEU A 42 -7.40 -6.33 -3.82
C LEU A 42 -7.04 -5.96 -5.27
N GLU A 43 -6.01 -5.14 -5.42
CA GLU A 43 -5.34 -4.92 -6.70
C GLU A 43 -3.94 -5.56 -6.61
N LEU A 44 -3.81 -6.71 -7.27
CA LEU A 44 -2.58 -7.52 -7.24
C LEU A 44 -1.59 -7.12 -8.34
N GLN A 45 -1.88 -6.11 -9.15
CA GLN A 45 -0.89 -5.52 -10.06
C GLN A 45 0.02 -4.56 -9.29
N GLY A 46 1.28 -4.46 -9.71
CA GLY A 46 2.25 -3.58 -9.08
C GLY A 46 1.91 -2.09 -9.27
N THR A 47 2.43 -1.26 -8.38
CA THR A 47 2.11 0.18 -8.28
C THR A 47 2.72 1.03 -9.39
N ARG A 48 3.68 0.49 -10.16
CA ARG A 48 4.35 1.21 -11.25
C ARG A 48 3.77 0.77 -12.58
N THR A 49 3.63 1.70 -13.52
CA THR A 49 3.18 1.42 -14.88
C THR A 49 4.28 1.76 -15.87
N THR A 50 4.57 0.83 -16.79
CA THR A 50 5.51 1.02 -17.89
C THR A 50 4.81 0.97 -19.23
N ASN A 51 5.32 1.69 -20.23
CA ASN A 51 4.79 1.64 -21.58
C ASN A 51 5.55 0.59 -22.40
N ILE A 52 4.87 -0.48 -22.79
CA ILE A 52 5.43 -1.54 -23.64
C ILE A 52 4.59 -1.59 -24.91
N GLY A 53 5.21 -1.29 -26.06
CA GLY A 53 4.52 -1.28 -27.36
C GLY A 53 3.31 -0.33 -27.41
N GLY A 54 3.41 0.84 -26.76
CA GLY A 54 2.35 1.83 -26.70
C GLY A 54 1.20 1.52 -25.72
N ARG A 55 1.31 0.43 -24.94
CA ARG A 55 0.32 0.07 -23.92
C ARG A 55 0.88 0.29 -22.52
N ALA A 56 0.05 0.87 -21.66
CA ALA A 56 0.32 1.03 -20.24
C ALA A 56 0.19 -0.34 -19.55
N VAL A 57 1.30 -0.87 -19.04
CA VAL A 57 1.40 -2.19 -18.43
C VAL A 57 1.90 -2.02 -17.00
N PRO A 58 1.10 -2.38 -15.98
CA PRO A 58 1.55 -2.31 -14.60
C PRO A 58 2.59 -3.38 -14.30
N SER A 59 3.51 -3.08 -13.41
CA SER A 59 4.59 -3.94 -12.96
C SER A 59 4.04 -5.17 -12.22
N GLN A 60 4.92 -6.11 -11.94
CA GLN A 60 4.63 -7.21 -11.01
C GLN A 60 4.45 -6.65 -9.59
N CYS A 61 3.53 -7.25 -8.83
CA CYS A 61 3.42 -7.02 -7.39
C CYS A 61 4.57 -7.76 -6.69
N ASP A 62 5.22 -7.09 -5.74
CA ASP A 62 6.29 -7.75 -5.00
C ASP A 62 5.71 -8.86 -4.09
N PRO A 63 6.46 -9.96 -3.87
CA PRO A 63 5.96 -11.10 -3.10
C PRO A 63 5.50 -10.77 -1.67
N TYR A 64 6.10 -9.75 -1.04
CA TYR A 64 5.73 -9.35 0.32
C TYR A 64 4.39 -8.62 0.34
N SER A 65 4.18 -7.68 -0.58
CA SER A 65 2.90 -7.00 -0.76
C SER A 65 1.79 -8.00 -1.10
N LEU A 66 2.05 -8.95 -2.00
CA LEU A 66 1.10 -10.01 -2.34
C LEU A 66 0.67 -10.81 -1.09
N TYR A 67 1.65 -11.26 -0.31
CA TYR A 67 1.39 -11.98 0.94
C TYR A 67 0.60 -11.13 1.95
N VAL A 68 0.99 -9.88 2.17
CA VAL A 68 0.31 -8.99 3.12
C VAL A 68 -1.14 -8.80 2.71
N GLN A 69 -1.40 -8.49 1.43
CA GLN A 69 -2.74 -8.26 0.91
C GLN A 69 -3.65 -9.48 1.04
N LEU A 70 -3.20 -10.65 0.56
CA LEU A 70 -3.98 -11.89 0.61
C LEU A 70 -4.26 -12.34 2.06
N SER A 71 -3.28 -12.17 2.95
CA SER A 71 -3.42 -12.57 4.36
C SER A 71 -4.31 -11.63 5.20
N ARG A 72 -4.86 -10.55 4.64
CA ARG A 72 -5.79 -9.68 5.38
C ARG A 72 -7.17 -10.30 5.53
N CYS A 73 -7.56 -11.25 4.70
CA CYS A 73 -8.84 -11.94 4.78
C CYS A 73 -8.65 -13.41 5.18
N ARG A 74 -9.58 -13.96 5.99
CA ARG A 74 -9.53 -15.36 6.45
C ARG A 74 -10.14 -16.37 5.48
N SER A 75 -10.92 -15.90 4.50
CA SER A 75 -11.58 -16.74 3.49
C SER A 75 -11.38 -16.15 2.11
N LEU A 76 -11.21 -17.02 1.11
CA LEU A 76 -11.19 -16.62 -0.30
C LEU A 76 -12.52 -16.00 -0.74
N ASP A 77 -13.66 -16.43 -0.16
CA ASP A 77 -14.98 -15.86 -0.46
C ASP A 77 -15.10 -14.40 -0.05
N GLY A 78 -14.26 -13.95 0.90
CA GLY A 78 -14.18 -12.55 1.31
C GLY A 78 -13.22 -11.71 0.46
N ILE A 79 -12.56 -12.31 -0.53
CA ILE A 79 -11.61 -11.62 -1.40
C ILE A 79 -12.23 -11.39 -2.77
N MET A 80 -12.30 -10.12 -3.17
CA MET A 80 -12.63 -9.72 -4.53
C MET A 80 -11.38 -9.12 -5.19
N LEU A 81 -11.15 -9.42 -6.46
CA LEU A 81 -10.02 -8.90 -7.22
C LEU A 81 -10.51 -7.77 -8.11
N LEU A 82 -9.88 -6.60 -8.01
CA LEU A 82 -10.24 -5.41 -8.79
C LEU A 82 -9.98 -5.63 -10.29
N SER A 83 -8.90 -6.34 -10.59
CA SER A 83 -8.46 -6.68 -11.94
C SER A 83 -8.19 -8.17 -12.05
N LYS A 84 -8.24 -8.70 -13.28
CA LYS A 84 -7.83 -10.09 -13.55
C LYS A 84 -6.35 -10.27 -13.22
N VAL A 85 -6.02 -11.28 -12.42
CA VAL A 85 -4.65 -11.64 -12.05
C VAL A 85 -3.89 -12.15 -13.27
N ARG A 86 -2.65 -11.68 -13.43
CA ARG A 86 -1.72 -12.19 -14.42
C ARG A 86 -0.80 -13.19 -13.73
N GLU A 87 -0.32 -14.19 -14.45
CA GLU A 87 0.56 -15.23 -13.89
C GLU A 87 1.77 -14.65 -13.16
N ARG A 88 2.41 -13.63 -13.76
CA ARG A 88 3.52 -12.89 -13.13
C ARG A 88 3.18 -12.10 -11.88
N ASP A 89 1.91 -11.90 -11.53
CA ASP A 89 1.52 -11.21 -10.31
C ASP A 89 1.41 -12.18 -9.12
N PHE A 90 1.50 -13.49 -9.38
CA PHE A 90 1.30 -14.56 -8.41
C PHE A 90 2.48 -15.54 -8.30
N VAL A 91 3.37 -15.58 -9.33
CA VAL A 91 4.56 -16.43 -9.43
C VAL A 91 5.84 -15.62 -9.24
#